data_AF-A0A2V5VYQ5-F1
#
_entry.id   AF-A0A2V5VYQ5-F1
#
_cell.length_a   1.000
_cell.length_b   1.000
_cell.length_c   1.000
_cell.angle_alpha   90.00
_cell.angle_beta   90.00
_cell.angle_gamma   90.00
#
_symmetry.space_group_name_H-M   'P 1'
#
loop_
_entity.id
_entity.type
_entity.pdbx_description
1 polymer ?
#
loop_
_entity_poly.entity_id
_entity_poly.type
_entity_poly.pdbx_seq_one_letter_code
_entity_poly.pdbx_strand_id
1 'polypeptide(L)'
;SVWKRVRKYASESATSIIHGKAEHEETKATSSRALGDGKGHYLVVLTLKDTDYVCDYIRHGGNKEEFLERFRNAHSPGFDPDVHLKTVGVANQTTMLRGETEEVQRRIRQAIVDRDGPEGAAKNFRFFDTICGATQERQDALRELLNVKMDLLLVVGGYNSSNTSHLAEMGEEKLPTYFVRNASRLRSENEILHYDLHQREEVVAKDWLPEGKIVVGITAGASCPNNLIEETLVRLYELRGIGREELEAAA
;
A
#
# COMPACT_ATOMS: atom_id res chain seq x y z
N SER A 1 3.44 -14.85 0.20
CA SER A 1 4.54 -13.87 0.34
C SER A 1 5.07 -13.47 -1.02
N VAL A 2 5.54 -12.23 -1.16
CA VAL A 2 6.10 -11.68 -2.41
C VAL A 2 7.29 -12.53 -2.91
N TRP A 3 8.15 -13.02 -2.00
CA TRP A 3 9.33 -13.81 -2.35
C TRP A 3 9.05 -15.17 -3.00
N LYS A 4 7.94 -15.82 -2.67
CA LYS A 4 7.55 -17.08 -3.33
C LYS A 4 7.14 -16.82 -4.79
N ARG A 5 6.61 -15.62 -5.08
CA ARG A 5 6.08 -15.27 -6.40
C ARG A 5 7.15 -14.86 -7.38
N VAL A 6 8.07 -13.98 -6.96
CA VAL A 6 9.22 -13.63 -7.80
C VAL A 6 10.07 -14.86 -8.14
N ARG A 7 10.18 -15.84 -7.23
CA ARG A 7 10.79 -17.15 -7.52
C ARG A 7 9.98 -17.98 -8.53
N LYS A 8 8.65 -18.00 -8.41
CA LYS A 8 7.76 -18.65 -9.37
C LYS A 8 7.90 -18.03 -10.76
N TYR A 9 7.95 -16.70 -10.86
CA TYR A 9 8.16 -16.00 -12.13
C TYR A 9 9.48 -16.41 -12.76
N ALA A 10 10.57 -16.42 -11.99
CA ALA A 10 11.88 -16.89 -12.47
C ALA A 10 11.83 -18.33 -13.01
N SER A 11 11.13 -19.25 -12.32
CA SER A 11 10.98 -20.64 -12.78
C SER A 11 10.13 -20.80 -14.04
N GLU A 12 9.25 -19.82 -14.32
CA GLU A 12 8.39 -19.79 -15.51
C GLU A 12 8.97 -18.89 -16.62
N SER A 13 10.23 -18.46 -16.50
CA SER A 13 10.88 -17.51 -17.41
C SER A 13 10.10 -16.20 -17.61
N ALA A 14 9.38 -15.78 -16.58
CA ALA A 14 8.70 -14.49 -16.52
C ALA A 14 9.56 -13.48 -15.75
N THR A 15 9.68 -12.27 -16.28
CA THR A 15 10.36 -11.15 -15.62
C THR A 15 9.49 -10.59 -14.50
N SER A 16 10.12 -10.31 -13.36
CA SER A 16 9.46 -9.66 -12.23
C SER A 16 9.49 -8.14 -12.39
N ILE A 17 8.34 -7.51 -12.67
CA ILE A 17 8.17 -6.06 -12.56
C ILE A 17 7.83 -5.75 -11.10
N ILE A 18 8.72 -5.08 -10.38
CA ILE A 18 8.59 -4.79 -8.95
C ILE A 18 8.20 -3.32 -8.77
N HIS A 19 6.99 -3.05 -8.32
CA HIS A 19 6.58 -1.72 -7.93
C HIS A 19 7.20 -1.36 -6.58
N GLY A 20 8.12 -0.38 -6.56
CA GLY A 20 8.85 0.00 -5.35
C GLY A 20 10.04 0.92 -5.60
N LYS A 21 10.73 1.29 -4.53
CA LYS A 21 11.97 2.07 -4.59
C LYS A 21 13.16 1.13 -4.78
N ALA A 22 13.93 1.27 -5.87
CA ALA A 22 15.06 0.38 -6.18
C ALA A 22 16.12 0.32 -5.06
N GLU A 23 16.35 1.44 -4.38
CA GLU A 23 17.35 1.53 -3.30
C GLU A 23 16.88 1.00 -1.94
N HIS A 24 15.58 0.72 -1.78
CA HIS A 24 15.02 0.28 -0.52
C HIS A 24 15.39 -1.17 -0.20
N GLU A 25 15.78 -1.45 1.05
CA GLU A 25 16.25 -2.77 1.50
C GLU A 25 15.28 -3.91 1.18
N GLU A 26 13.99 -3.68 1.37
CA GLU A 26 12.97 -4.68 1.04
C GLU A 26 12.87 -4.97 -0.47
N THR A 27 13.01 -3.93 -1.29
CA THR A 27 13.01 -4.07 -2.74
C THR A 27 14.26 -4.81 -3.19
N LYS A 28 15.44 -4.46 -2.67
CA LYS A 28 16.69 -5.17 -2.92
C LYS A 28 16.60 -6.65 -2.55
N ALA A 29 16.03 -6.96 -1.38
CA ALA A 29 15.79 -8.33 -0.95
C ALA A 29 14.84 -9.08 -1.90
N THR A 30 13.78 -8.42 -2.37
CA THR A 30 12.83 -8.99 -3.32
C THR A 30 13.44 -9.21 -4.71
N SER A 31 14.17 -8.23 -5.23
CA SER A 31 14.89 -8.28 -6.51
C SER A 31 15.97 -9.37 -6.51
N SER A 32 16.70 -9.54 -5.41
CA SER A 32 17.67 -10.64 -5.26
C SER A 32 16.99 -12.01 -5.39
N ARG A 33 15.78 -12.17 -4.83
CA ARG A 33 15.01 -13.42 -4.96
C ARG A 33 14.43 -13.62 -6.36
N ALA A 34 14.21 -12.53 -7.12
CA ALA A 34 13.71 -12.59 -8.49
C ALA A 34 14.73 -13.16 -9.48
N LEU A 35 16.03 -13.13 -9.15
CA LEU A 35 17.07 -13.75 -9.96
C LEU A 35 17.00 -15.30 -9.95
N GLY A 36 16.38 -15.90 -8.92
CA GLY A 36 16.29 -17.35 -8.77
C GLY A 36 17.67 -18.02 -8.81
N ASP A 37 17.83 -19.03 -9.67
CA ASP A 37 19.11 -19.73 -9.93
C ASP A 37 20.04 -18.95 -10.90
N GLY A 38 19.86 -17.64 -11.02
CA GLY A 38 20.65 -16.75 -11.88
C GLY A 38 20.12 -16.57 -13.30
N LYS A 39 18.94 -17.13 -13.63
CA LYS A 39 18.28 -17.00 -14.95
C LYS A 39 17.06 -16.09 -14.94
N GLY A 40 16.62 -15.65 -13.76
CA GLY A 40 15.50 -14.74 -13.62
C GLY A 40 15.90 -13.30 -13.88
N HIS A 41 14.94 -12.51 -14.35
CA HIS A 41 15.12 -11.09 -14.61
C HIS A 41 14.11 -10.27 -13.82
N TYR A 42 14.49 -9.04 -13.47
CA TYR A 42 13.61 -8.10 -12.82
C TYR A 42 13.80 -6.69 -13.36
N LEU A 43 12.75 -5.89 -13.21
CA LEU A 43 12.73 -4.45 -13.42
C LEU A 43 11.97 -3.81 -12.26
N VAL A 44 12.51 -2.77 -11.65
CA VAL A 44 11.87 -2.00 -10.59
C VAL A 44 11.28 -0.73 -11.21
N VAL A 45 10.00 -0.49 -10.97
CA VAL A 45 9.31 0.74 -11.37
C VAL A 45 8.83 1.46 -10.11
N LEU A 46 9.06 2.77 -10.03
CA LEU A 46 8.66 3.56 -8.87
C LEU A 46 7.37 4.35 -9.12
N THR A 47 7.22 4.90 -10.33
CA THR A 47 6.12 5.81 -10.64
C THR A 47 5.23 5.29 -11.75
N LEU A 48 4.01 5.81 -11.85
CA LEU A 48 3.12 5.54 -12.97
C LEU A 48 3.71 6.03 -14.31
N LYS A 49 4.50 7.11 -14.30
CA LYS A 49 5.20 7.58 -15.51
C LYS A 49 6.25 6.59 -15.99
N ASP A 50 7.00 5.99 -15.07
CA ASP A 50 7.97 4.94 -15.43
C ASP A 50 7.23 3.70 -15.94
N THR A 51 6.09 3.39 -15.33
CA THR A 51 5.23 2.29 -15.78
C THR A 51 4.70 2.53 -17.19
N ASP A 52 4.25 3.76 -17.51
CA ASP A 52 3.80 4.14 -18.85
C ASP A 52 4.92 3.96 -19.86
N TYR A 53 6.13 4.40 -19.53
CA TYR A 53 7.30 4.21 -20.39
C TYR A 53 7.60 2.72 -20.65
N VAL A 54 7.49 1.86 -19.62
CA VAL A 54 7.61 0.41 -19.79
C VAL A 54 6.48 -0.16 -20.65
N CYS A 55 5.24 0.31 -20.46
CA CYS A 55 4.09 -0.12 -21.24
C CYS A 55 4.24 0.23 -22.72
N ASP A 56 4.73 1.44 -23.03
CA ASP A 56 4.93 1.88 -24.41
C ASP A 56 6.04 1.07 -25.08
N TYR A 57 7.13 0.77 -24.36
CA TYR A 57 8.16 -0.13 -24.85
C TYR A 57 7.62 -1.54 -25.10
N ILE A 58 6.76 -2.07 -24.22
CA ILE A 58 6.11 -3.37 -24.41
C ILE A 58 5.30 -3.37 -25.71
N ARG A 59 4.52 -2.31 -25.98
CA ARG A 59 3.63 -2.24 -27.16
C ARG A 59 4.37 -2.09 -28.47
N HIS A 60 5.40 -1.25 -28.49
CA HIS A 60 5.97 -0.73 -29.73
C HIS A 60 7.46 -1.03 -29.89
N GLY A 61 8.13 -1.55 -28.86
CA GLY A 61 9.58 -1.52 -28.76
C GLY A 61 10.09 -0.10 -28.54
N GLY A 62 11.38 0.11 -28.76
CA GLY A 62 12.00 1.42 -28.62
C GLY A 62 13.50 1.36 -28.72
N ASN A 63 14.16 2.39 -28.20
CA ASN A 63 15.61 2.41 -28.07
C ASN A 63 16.03 1.66 -26.78
N LYS A 64 16.69 0.53 -26.94
CA LYS A 64 17.14 -0.32 -25.83
C LYS A 64 18.14 0.39 -24.93
N GLU A 65 19.09 1.12 -25.50
CA GLU A 65 20.11 1.84 -24.75
C GLU A 65 19.48 2.93 -23.85
N GLU A 66 18.52 3.68 -24.38
CA GLU A 66 17.78 4.70 -23.62
C GLU A 66 16.96 4.07 -22.48
N PHE A 67 16.31 2.93 -22.75
CA PHE A 67 15.58 2.19 -21.73
C PHE A 67 16.51 1.75 -20.59
N LEU A 68 17.66 1.14 -20.93
CA LEU A 68 18.63 0.68 -19.94
C LEU A 68 19.23 1.83 -19.14
N GLU A 69 19.51 2.98 -19.77
CA GLU A 69 19.99 4.15 -19.04
C GLU A 69 18.94 4.69 -18.06
N ARG A 70 17.68 4.78 -18.47
CA ARG A 70 16.56 5.21 -17.60
C ARG A 70 16.43 4.32 -16.36
N PHE A 71 16.66 3.02 -16.51
CA PHE A 71 16.52 2.03 -15.44
C PHE A 71 17.86 1.48 -14.91
N ARG A 72 18.98 2.18 -15.10
CA ARG A 72 20.35 1.65 -14.86
C ARG A 72 20.61 0.99 -13.50
N ASN A 73 19.92 1.44 -12.45
CA ASN A 73 20.04 0.88 -11.08
C ASN A 73 18.78 0.12 -10.65
N ALA A 74 17.88 -0.15 -11.58
CA ALA A 74 16.54 -0.66 -11.35
C ALA A 74 16.26 -1.94 -12.17
N HIS A 75 17.25 -2.57 -12.79
CA HIS A 75 17.08 -3.83 -13.50
C HIS A 75 18.13 -4.87 -13.11
N SER A 76 17.83 -6.15 -13.37
CA SER A 76 18.79 -7.25 -13.18
C SER A 76 20.02 -7.12 -14.10
N PRO A 77 21.18 -7.70 -13.73
CA PRO A 77 22.29 -7.88 -14.67
C PRO A 77 21.86 -8.64 -15.93
N GLY A 78 22.37 -8.24 -17.09
CA GLY A 78 22.03 -8.87 -18.37
C GLY A 78 20.57 -8.67 -18.81
N PHE A 79 19.87 -7.68 -18.24
CA PHE A 79 18.50 -7.37 -18.66
C PHE A 79 18.47 -6.87 -20.10
N ASP A 80 17.57 -7.44 -20.90
CA ASP A 80 17.32 -7.06 -22.28
C ASP A 80 15.82 -6.76 -22.43
N PRO A 81 15.40 -5.49 -22.59
CA PRO A 81 13.98 -5.17 -22.68
C PRO A 81 13.28 -5.82 -23.87
N ASP A 82 13.99 -6.11 -24.97
CA ASP A 82 13.40 -6.73 -26.17
C ASP A 82 13.07 -8.22 -25.96
N VAL A 83 13.72 -8.85 -24.99
CA VAL A 83 13.53 -10.26 -24.65
C VAL A 83 12.72 -10.41 -23.36
N HIS A 84 13.13 -9.70 -22.32
CA HIS A 84 12.66 -9.89 -20.96
C HIS A 84 11.35 -9.16 -20.66
N LEU A 85 10.88 -8.25 -21.52
CA LEU A 85 9.51 -7.70 -21.41
C LEU A 85 8.46 -8.53 -22.18
N LYS A 86 8.84 -9.68 -22.77
CA LYS A 86 7.89 -10.59 -23.42
C LYS A 86 6.94 -11.23 -22.43
N THR A 87 7.45 -11.81 -21.36
CA THR A 87 6.60 -12.43 -20.33
C THR A 87 6.89 -11.76 -19.00
N VAL A 88 5.87 -11.19 -18.37
CA VAL A 88 6.03 -10.37 -17.16
C VAL A 88 5.04 -10.76 -16.07
N GLY A 89 5.47 -10.66 -14.83
CA GLY A 89 4.64 -10.75 -13.64
C GLY A 89 4.92 -9.57 -12.73
N VAL A 90 3.88 -9.04 -12.08
CA VAL A 90 4.03 -7.89 -11.18
C VAL A 90 4.21 -8.38 -9.74
N ALA A 91 5.07 -7.69 -9.01
CA ALA A 91 5.31 -7.79 -7.57
C ALA A 91 5.38 -6.37 -6.99
N ASN A 92 5.33 -6.23 -5.67
CA ASN A 92 5.44 -4.94 -5.02
C ASN A 92 6.24 -5.02 -3.73
N GLN A 93 6.87 -3.89 -3.39
CA GLN A 93 7.34 -3.60 -2.04
C GLN A 93 6.11 -3.43 -1.13
N THR A 94 6.13 -4.01 0.07
CA THR A 94 4.96 -4.06 0.96
C THR A 94 4.49 -2.69 1.44
N THR A 95 5.36 -1.68 1.39
CA THR A 95 5.03 -0.29 1.76
C THR A 95 4.53 0.56 0.59
N MET A 96 4.32 0.03 -0.62
CA MET A 96 3.76 0.82 -1.73
C MET A 96 2.23 0.95 -1.60
N LEU A 97 1.66 2.02 -2.17
CA LEU A 97 0.22 2.19 -2.20
C LEU A 97 -0.44 1.09 -3.05
N ARG A 98 -1.55 0.55 -2.54
CA ARG A 98 -2.32 -0.52 -3.19
C ARG A 98 -2.86 -0.03 -4.53
N GLY A 99 -3.57 1.10 -4.55
CA GLY A 99 -4.17 1.66 -5.77
C GLY A 99 -3.12 1.95 -6.85
N GLU A 100 -1.94 2.47 -6.46
CA GLU A 100 -0.84 2.64 -7.41
C GLU A 100 -0.33 1.29 -7.94
N THR A 101 -0.17 0.28 -7.08
CA THR A 101 0.24 -1.06 -7.51
C THR A 101 -0.78 -1.73 -8.43
N GLU A 102 -2.08 -1.61 -8.13
CA GLU A 102 -3.17 -2.10 -8.98
C GLU A 102 -3.16 -1.38 -10.33
N GLU A 103 -2.90 -0.07 -10.35
CA GLU A 103 -2.79 0.69 -11.58
C GLU A 103 -1.56 0.27 -12.40
N VAL A 104 -0.42 0.01 -11.74
CA VAL A 104 0.76 -0.58 -12.41
C VAL A 104 0.40 -1.93 -13.05
N GLN A 105 -0.26 -2.81 -12.31
CA GLN A 105 -0.71 -4.11 -12.81
C GLN A 105 -1.66 -3.96 -14.01
N ARG A 106 -2.65 -3.07 -13.89
CA ARG A 106 -3.65 -2.83 -14.94
C ARG A 106 -2.99 -2.32 -16.22
N ARG A 107 -2.08 -1.35 -16.12
CA ARG A 107 -1.37 -0.76 -17.27
C ARG A 107 -0.48 -1.78 -17.96
N ILE A 108 0.33 -2.53 -17.20
CA ILE A 108 1.23 -3.56 -17.76
C ILE A 108 0.40 -4.67 -18.42
N ARG A 109 -0.68 -5.12 -17.76
CA ARG A 109 -1.58 -6.12 -18.36
C ARG A 109 -2.17 -5.61 -19.67
N GLN A 110 -2.65 -4.37 -19.70
CA GLN A 110 -3.22 -3.77 -20.91
C GLN A 110 -2.17 -3.69 -22.02
N ALA A 111 -0.94 -3.27 -21.73
CA ALA A 111 0.14 -3.23 -22.71
C ALA A 111 0.43 -4.61 -23.33
N ILE A 112 0.41 -5.68 -22.52
CA ILE A 112 0.57 -7.05 -23.01
C ILE A 112 -0.65 -7.48 -23.86
N VAL A 113 -1.87 -7.12 -23.47
CA VAL A 113 -3.08 -7.36 -24.28
C VAL A 113 -3.01 -6.62 -25.61
N ASP A 114 -2.55 -5.37 -25.61
CA ASP A 114 -2.41 -4.56 -26.81
C ASP A 114 -1.39 -5.18 -27.79
N ARG A 115 -0.31 -5.78 -27.26
CA ARG A 115 0.73 -6.45 -28.05
C ARG A 115 0.33 -7.85 -28.54
N ASP A 116 -0.22 -8.69 -27.67
CA ASP A 116 -0.40 -10.13 -27.93
C ASP A 116 -1.86 -10.57 -28.08
N GLY A 117 -2.81 -9.65 -27.88
CA GLY A 117 -4.23 -9.96 -27.76
C GLY A 117 -4.60 -10.62 -26.41
N PRO A 118 -5.91 -10.81 -26.15
CA PRO A 118 -6.41 -11.35 -24.88
C PRO A 118 -5.89 -12.77 -24.56
N GLU A 119 -5.79 -13.63 -25.56
CA GLU A 119 -5.30 -15.01 -25.39
C GLU A 119 -3.78 -15.06 -25.15
N GLY A 120 -3.03 -14.18 -25.82
CA GLY A 120 -1.59 -14.05 -25.60
C GLY A 120 -1.29 -13.50 -24.21
N ALA A 121 -2.09 -12.55 -23.72
CA ALA A 121 -1.95 -12.01 -22.37
C ALA A 121 -2.13 -13.08 -21.28
N ALA A 122 -3.01 -14.07 -21.47
CA ALA A 122 -3.13 -15.19 -20.53
C ALA A 122 -1.84 -16.02 -20.41
N LYS A 123 -1.00 -16.03 -21.46
CA LYS A 123 0.29 -16.75 -21.50
C LYS A 123 1.47 -15.86 -21.10
N ASN A 124 1.39 -14.56 -21.35
CA ASN A 124 2.52 -13.64 -21.24
C ASN A 124 2.43 -12.69 -20.04
N PHE A 125 1.28 -12.61 -19.38
CA PHE A 125 1.09 -11.88 -18.14
C PHE A 125 0.83 -12.83 -16.97
N ARG A 126 1.56 -12.65 -15.86
CA ARG A 126 1.30 -13.35 -14.60
C ARG A 126 0.60 -12.40 -13.65
N PHE A 127 -0.71 -12.58 -13.55
CA PHE A 127 -1.52 -11.93 -12.54
C PHE A 127 -1.50 -12.75 -11.26
N PHE A 128 -1.04 -12.16 -10.17
CA PHE A 128 -1.29 -12.67 -8.82
C PHE A 128 -1.63 -11.49 -7.94
N ASP A 129 -2.67 -11.60 -7.11
CA ASP A 129 -3.07 -10.56 -6.16
C ASP A 129 -1.96 -10.37 -5.11
N THR A 130 -1.00 -9.48 -5.36
CA THR A 130 0.23 -9.31 -4.54
C THR A 130 0.03 -8.49 -3.28
N ILE A 131 -1.16 -7.95 -3.10
CA ILE A 131 -1.58 -7.32 -1.86
C ILE A 131 -1.70 -8.42 -0.80
N CYS A 132 -0.96 -8.26 0.30
CA CYS A 132 -1.04 -9.17 1.44
C CYS A 132 -2.50 -9.23 1.91
N GLY A 133 -3.08 -10.42 2.11
CA GLY A 133 -4.48 -10.59 2.54
C GLY A 133 -4.83 -9.76 3.78
N ALA A 134 -3.87 -9.50 4.67
CA ALA A 134 -4.04 -8.65 5.84
C ALA A 134 -4.36 -7.17 5.51
N THR A 135 -3.89 -6.63 4.39
CA THR A 135 -4.26 -5.28 3.93
C THR A 135 -5.68 -5.29 3.34
N GLN A 136 -6.04 -6.35 2.61
CA GLN A 136 -7.38 -6.52 2.04
C GLN A 136 -8.42 -6.66 3.14
N GLU A 137 -8.21 -7.56 4.10
CA GLU A 137 -9.09 -7.77 5.25
C GLU A 137 -9.31 -6.48 6.04
N ARG A 138 -8.28 -5.63 6.20
CA ARG A 138 -8.43 -4.35 6.92
C ARG A 138 -9.17 -3.29 6.13
N GLN A 139 -8.96 -3.21 4.82
CA GLN A 139 -9.72 -2.29 3.97
C GLN A 139 -11.17 -2.72 3.81
N ASP A 140 -11.44 -4.02 3.68
CA ASP A 140 -12.79 -4.55 3.58
C ASP A 140 -13.53 -4.37 4.92
N ALA A 141 -12.88 -4.68 6.04
CA ALA A 141 -13.42 -4.37 7.36
C ALA A 141 -13.69 -2.87 7.54
N LEU A 142 -12.81 -1.99 7.03
CA LEU A 142 -13.06 -0.55 7.06
C LEU A 142 -14.23 -0.16 6.15
N ARG A 143 -14.37 -0.72 4.94
CA ARG A 143 -15.51 -0.44 4.04
C ARG A 143 -16.82 -0.82 4.70
N GLU A 144 -16.86 -1.98 5.35
CA GLU A 144 -18.02 -2.44 6.13
C GLU A 144 -18.29 -1.52 7.32
N LEU A 145 -17.26 -1.17 8.09
CA LEU A 145 -17.37 -0.23 9.20
C LEU A 145 -17.94 1.11 8.73
N LEU A 146 -17.42 1.66 7.63
CA LEU A 146 -17.85 2.92 7.02
C LEU A 146 -19.28 2.90 6.44
N ASN A 147 -19.97 1.76 6.45
CA ASN A 147 -21.40 1.68 6.14
C ASN A 147 -22.28 1.80 7.40
N VAL A 148 -21.68 1.77 8.59
CA VAL A 148 -22.35 2.06 9.85
C VAL A 148 -22.40 3.56 10.06
N LYS A 149 -23.52 4.08 10.56
CA LYS A 149 -23.64 5.49 10.91
C LYS A 149 -22.75 5.79 12.13
N MET A 150 -21.71 6.58 11.91
CA MET A 150 -20.78 7.03 12.94
C MET A 150 -20.47 8.52 12.78
N ASP A 151 -20.04 9.17 13.86
CA ASP A 151 -19.81 10.62 13.90
C ASP A 151 -18.39 10.99 13.49
N LEU A 152 -17.41 10.13 13.79
CA LEU A 152 -16.01 10.30 13.38
C LEU A 152 -15.27 8.97 13.31
N LEU A 153 -14.15 8.97 12.59
CA LEU A 153 -13.21 7.85 12.49
C LEU A 153 -11.84 8.23 13.09
N LEU A 154 -11.31 7.37 13.96
CA LEU A 154 -9.92 7.41 14.37
C LEU A 154 -9.12 6.33 13.63
N VAL A 155 -8.03 6.74 13.01
CA VAL A 155 -7.09 5.83 12.35
C VAL A 155 -5.79 5.85 13.13
N VAL A 156 -5.39 4.70 13.70
CA VAL A 156 -4.21 4.59 14.55
C VAL A 156 -3.05 3.94 13.81
N GLY A 157 -1.88 4.57 13.83
CA GLY A 157 -0.63 3.96 13.36
C GLY A 157 0.45 4.97 12.95
N GLY A 158 1.57 4.47 12.44
CA GLY A 158 2.68 5.32 12.02
C GLY A 158 2.38 6.11 10.74
N TYR A 159 2.73 7.40 10.70
CA TYR A 159 2.49 8.28 9.54
C TYR A 159 3.24 7.87 8.27
N ASN A 160 4.30 7.08 8.40
CA ASN A 160 5.05 6.52 7.27
C ASN A 160 4.44 5.20 6.74
N SER A 161 3.33 4.73 7.31
CA SER A 161 2.66 3.50 6.90
C SER A 161 1.65 3.80 5.81
N SER A 162 1.97 3.44 4.57
CA SER A 162 1.08 3.60 3.41
C SER A 162 -0.27 2.91 3.59
N ASN A 163 -0.33 1.77 4.32
CA ASN A 163 -1.59 1.12 4.65
C ASN A 163 -2.43 1.99 5.60
N THR A 164 -1.80 2.57 6.63
CA THR A 164 -2.52 3.41 7.60
C THR A 164 -2.98 4.71 6.94
N SER A 165 -2.12 5.33 6.13
CA SER A 165 -2.47 6.50 5.32
C SER A 165 -3.69 6.21 4.44
N HIS A 166 -3.70 5.07 3.76
CA HIS A 166 -4.83 4.72 2.89
C HIS A 166 -6.14 4.47 3.66
N LEU A 167 -6.09 3.87 4.86
CA LEU A 167 -7.27 3.74 5.72
C LEU A 167 -7.80 5.12 6.15
N ALA A 168 -6.92 6.09 6.38
CA ALA A 168 -7.31 7.47 6.67
C ALA A 168 -7.92 8.17 5.44
N GLU A 169 -7.32 8.05 4.26
CA GLU A 169 -7.90 8.57 3.00
C GLU A 169 -9.34 8.05 2.78
N MET A 170 -9.54 6.73 2.94
CA MET A 170 -10.86 6.11 2.80
C MET A 170 -11.90 6.64 3.81
N GLY A 171 -11.46 7.04 5.00
CA GLY A 171 -12.31 7.66 6.01
C GLY A 171 -12.65 9.10 5.67
N GLU A 172 -11.64 9.90 5.28
CA GLU A 172 -11.79 11.33 4.93
C GLU A 172 -12.81 11.55 3.82
N GLU A 173 -12.95 10.60 2.88
CA GLU A 173 -13.97 10.63 1.82
C GLU A 173 -15.43 10.59 2.34
N LYS A 174 -15.66 10.12 3.56
CA LYS A 174 -17.02 9.85 4.08
C LYS A 174 -17.38 10.63 5.34
N LEU A 175 -16.44 10.88 6.23
CA LEU A 175 -16.70 11.48 7.54
C LEU A 175 -15.45 12.11 8.16
N PRO A 176 -15.59 12.94 9.21
CA PRO A 176 -14.46 13.47 9.97
C PRO A 176 -13.53 12.35 10.42
N THR A 177 -12.28 12.41 9.97
CA THR A 177 -11.29 11.35 10.19
C THR A 177 -10.02 11.94 10.77
N TYR A 178 -9.51 11.35 11.85
CA TYR A 178 -8.28 11.79 12.51
C TYR A 178 -7.24 10.68 12.53
N PHE A 179 -6.13 10.90 11.83
CA PHE A 179 -5.00 9.99 11.77
C PHE A 179 -4.00 10.28 12.89
N VAL A 180 -3.94 9.42 13.90
CA VAL A 180 -3.07 9.60 15.08
C VAL A 180 -2.03 8.50 15.21
N ARG A 181 -0.85 8.88 15.69
CA ARG A 181 0.22 7.90 15.97
C ARG A 181 -0.08 7.02 17.18
N ASN A 182 -0.72 7.57 18.21
CA ASN A 182 -1.03 6.90 19.47
C ASN A 182 -1.98 7.77 20.32
N ALA A 183 -2.40 7.24 21.47
CA ALA A 183 -3.32 7.89 22.41
C ALA A 183 -2.87 9.28 22.90
N SER A 184 -1.56 9.55 23.00
CA SER A 184 -1.04 10.86 23.46
C SER A 184 -1.47 12.04 22.60
N ARG A 185 -1.94 11.76 21.37
CA ARG A 185 -2.43 12.76 20.41
C ARG A 185 -3.83 13.29 20.74
N LEU A 186 -4.62 12.54 21.49
CA LEU A 186 -5.95 12.92 21.98
C LEU A 186 -5.75 13.78 23.24
N ARG A 187 -5.45 15.06 23.05
CA ARG A 187 -5.01 15.97 24.11
C ARG A 187 -6.14 16.31 25.08
N SER A 188 -7.31 16.66 24.57
CA SER A 188 -8.52 16.95 25.36
C SER A 188 -9.78 16.67 24.54
N GLU A 189 -10.96 16.84 25.12
CA GLU A 189 -12.23 16.80 24.38
C GLU A 189 -12.29 17.85 23.27
N ASN A 190 -11.62 18.99 23.47
CA ASN A 190 -11.58 20.06 22.48
C ASN A 190 -10.43 19.90 21.49
N GLU A 191 -9.30 19.32 21.87
CA GLU A 191 -8.08 19.36 21.04
C GLU A 191 -7.53 17.97 20.71
N ILE A 192 -7.29 17.72 19.43
CA ILE A 192 -6.55 16.55 18.92
C ILE A 192 -5.41 17.02 18.02
N LEU A 193 -4.25 16.37 18.15
CA LEU A 193 -3.14 16.54 17.23
C LEU A 193 -3.09 15.35 16.27
N HIS A 194 -3.49 15.54 15.02
CA HIS A 194 -3.52 14.46 14.03
C HIS A 194 -2.65 14.79 12.83
N TYR A 195 -2.29 13.78 12.05
CA TYR A 195 -1.55 13.94 10.82
C TYR A 195 -2.52 14.27 9.68
N ASP A 196 -2.24 15.37 8.97
CA ASP A 196 -2.93 15.75 7.75
C ASP A 196 -2.17 15.15 6.56
N LEU A 197 -2.84 14.30 5.77
CA LEU A 197 -2.22 13.60 4.65
C LEU A 197 -1.85 14.54 3.49
N HIS A 198 -2.58 15.64 3.33
CA HIS A 198 -2.37 16.61 2.25
C HIS A 198 -1.21 17.56 2.58
N GLN A 199 -1.12 18.01 3.83
CA GLN A 199 -0.06 18.89 4.32
C GLN A 199 1.19 18.11 4.76
N ARG A 200 1.04 16.81 5.01
CA ARG A 200 2.10 15.87 5.42
C ARG A 200 2.77 16.25 6.74
N GLU A 201 2.01 16.85 7.65
CA GLU A 201 2.45 17.27 8.97
C GLU A 201 1.38 17.04 10.05
N GLU A 202 1.78 17.13 11.32
CA GLU A 202 0.83 17.09 12.43
C GLU A 202 0.17 18.45 12.61
N VAL A 203 -1.16 18.49 12.55
CA VAL A 203 -1.99 19.68 12.72
C VAL A 203 -2.90 19.52 13.94
N VAL A 204 -3.27 20.65 14.54
CA VAL A 204 -4.20 20.69 15.66
C VAL A 204 -5.61 20.91 15.12
N ALA A 205 -6.53 20.00 15.42
CA ALA A 205 -7.96 20.18 15.22
C ALA A 205 -8.63 20.51 16.54
N LYS A 206 -9.54 21.49 16.49
CA LYS A 206 -10.38 21.93 17.61
C LYS A 206 -11.80 21.40 17.44
N ASP A 207 -12.55 21.32 18.54
CA ASP A 207 -13.93 20.83 18.58
C ASP A 207 -14.08 19.45 17.91
N TRP A 208 -13.03 18.61 18.03
CA TRP A 208 -12.92 17.37 17.27
C TRP A 208 -13.85 16.25 17.78
N LEU A 209 -14.20 16.30 19.06
CA LEU A 209 -15.01 15.30 19.75
C LEU A 209 -16.40 15.87 20.08
N PRO A 210 -17.45 15.55 19.29
CA PRO A 210 -18.77 16.16 19.44
C PRO A 210 -19.41 15.87 20.80
N GLU A 211 -20.18 16.79 21.38
CA GLU A 211 -20.85 16.57 22.67
C GLU A 211 -21.91 15.47 22.63
N GLY A 212 -22.19 14.88 23.79
CA GLY A 212 -23.27 13.90 23.96
C GLY A 212 -22.91 12.49 23.48
N LYS A 213 -23.94 11.71 23.15
CA LYS A 213 -23.79 10.32 22.71
C LYS A 213 -23.31 10.29 21.26
N ILE A 214 -22.10 9.78 21.07
CA ILE A 214 -21.46 9.65 19.76
C ILE A 214 -21.08 8.20 19.47
N VAL A 215 -20.91 7.89 18.19
CA VAL A 215 -20.36 6.63 17.69
C VAL A 215 -19.02 6.95 17.04
N VAL A 216 -17.94 6.42 17.62
CA VAL A 216 -16.58 6.60 17.11
C VAL A 216 -16.12 5.30 16.45
N GLY A 217 -15.79 5.36 15.16
CA GLY A 217 -15.09 4.26 14.50
C GLY A 217 -13.61 4.28 14.89
N ILE A 218 -13.03 3.13 15.18
CA ILE A 218 -11.58 3.01 15.39
C ILE A 218 -11.05 1.93 14.44
N THR A 219 -10.04 2.28 13.67
CA THR A 219 -9.29 1.32 12.84
C THR A 219 -7.80 1.56 13.01
N ALA A 220 -7.00 0.61 12.55
CA ALA A 220 -5.56 0.69 12.65
C ALA A 220 -4.87 0.03 11.47
N GLY A 221 -3.69 0.53 11.13
CA GLY A 221 -2.86 -0.08 10.10
C GLY A 221 -2.42 -1.50 10.47
N ALA A 222 -2.11 -2.31 9.46
CA ALA A 222 -1.67 -3.70 9.66
C ALA A 222 -0.42 -3.85 10.55
N SER A 223 0.41 -2.81 10.63
CA SER A 223 1.63 -2.76 11.47
C SER A 223 1.41 -2.09 12.83
N CYS A 224 0.18 -1.73 13.19
CA CYS A 224 -0.14 -1.12 14.48
C CYS A 224 -0.29 -2.22 15.55
N PRO A 225 0.50 -2.22 16.63
CA PRO A 225 0.33 -3.18 17.71
C PRO A 225 -0.96 -2.91 18.50
N ASN A 226 -1.62 -3.99 18.96
CA ASN A 226 -2.94 -3.94 19.58
C ASN A 226 -3.01 -3.01 20.80
N ASN A 227 -1.93 -2.87 21.56
CA ASN A 227 -1.89 -1.98 22.73
C ASN A 227 -2.12 -0.52 22.34
N LEU A 228 -1.69 -0.06 21.17
CA LEU A 228 -1.95 1.32 20.73
C LEU A 228 -3.43 1.58 20.47
N ILE A 229 -4.16 0.57 20.00
CA ILE A 229 -5.60 0.63 19.79
C ILE A 229 -6.30 0.68 21.15
N GLU A 230 -5.92 -0.20 22.06
CA GLU A 230 -6.45 -0.26 23.42
C GLU A 230 -6.21 1.06 24.18
N GLU A 231 -4.98 1.57 24.16
CA GLU A 231 -4.62 2.85 24.77
C GLU A 231 -5.44 4.02 24.17
N THR A 232 -5.71 3.99 22.86
CA THR A 232 -6.52 5.02 22.20
C THR A 232 -7.98 4.93 22.65
N LEU A 233 -8.52 3.73 22.81
CA LEU A 233 -9.87 3.49 23.31
C LEU A 233 -10.01 3.93 24.77
N VAL A 234 -9.07 3.53 25.64
CA VAL A 234 -9.04 3.97 27.04
C VAL A 234 -8.97 5.49 27.11
N ARG A 235 -8.10 6.12 26.31
CA ARG A 235 -7.98 7.58 26.28
C ARG A 235 -9.27 8.28 25.85
N LEU A 236 -9.98 7.74 24.86
CA LEU A 236 -11.29 8.26 24.44
C LEU A 236 -12.31 8.26 25.59
N TYR A 237 -12.34 7.18 26.37
CA TYR A 237 -13.21 7.08 27.54
C TYR A 237 -12.78 8.00 28.68
N GLU A 238 -11.48 8.12 28.94
CA GLU A 238 -10.95 9.08 29.92
C GLU A 238 -11.34 10.52 29.58
N LEU A 239 -11.30 10.87 28.29
CA LEU A 239 -11.79 12.17 27.83
C LEU A 239 -13.28 12.38 28.09
N ARG A 240 -14.05 11.32 28.34
CA ARG A 240 -15.46 11.39 28.78
C ARG A 240 -15.64 11.19 30.27
N GLY A 241 -14.56 11.24 31.05
CA GLY A 241 -14.59 11.03 32.48
C GLY A 241 -14.81 9.57 32.91
N ILE A 242 -14.74 8.62 31.97
CA ILE A 242 -14.86 7.18 32.26
C ILE A 242 -13.46 6.62 32.47
N GLY A 243 -13.17 6.22 33.71
CA GLY A 243 -11.87 5.72 34.10
C GLY A 243 -11.61 4.28 33.63
N ARG A 244 -10.33 3.89 33.59
CA ARG A 244 -9.91 2.53 33.22
C ARG A 244 -10.54 1.44 34.11
N GLU A 245 -10.63 1.69 35.41
CA GLU A 245 -11.24 0.75 36.38
C GLU A 245 -12.72 0.49 36.05
N GLU A 246 -13.45 1.50 35.58
CA GLU A 246 -14.86 1.38 35.20
C GLU A 246 -15.03 0.60 33.89
N LEU A 247 -14.08 0.73 32.94
CA LEU A 247 -14.05 -0.06 31.72
C LEU A 247 -13.75 -1.54 31.98
N GLU A 248 -12.79 -1.81 32.85
CA GLU A 248 -12.39 -3.19 33.20
C GLU A 248 -13.50 -3.92 33.97
N ALA A 249 -14.31 -3.19 34.75
CA ALA A 249 -15.47 -3.76 35.44
C ALA A 249 -16.65 -4.09 34.50
N ALA A 250 -16.69 -3.52 33.30
CA ALA A 250 -17.77 -3.68 32.32
C ALA A 250 -17.48 -4.70 31.21
N ALA A 251 -16.24 -5.19 31.09
CA ALA A 251 -15.78 -6.14 30.07
C ALA A 251 -15.92 -7.61 30.53
#